data_AF-A0A2V8K2H8-F1
#
_entry.id   AF-A0A2V8K2H8-F1
#
_cell.length_a   1.000
_cell.length_b   1.000
_cell.length_c   1.000
_cell.angle_alpha   90.00
_cell.angle_beta   90.00
_cell.angle_gamma   90.00
#
_symmetry.space_group_name_H-M   'P 1'
#
loop_
_entity.id
_entity.type
_entity.pdbx_description
1 polymer ?
#
loop_
_entity_poly.entity_id
_entity_poly.type
_entity_poly.pdbx_seq_one_letter_code
_entity_poly.pdbx_strand_id
1 'polypeptide(L)'
;MAGIRFKSTLEQLDTARAAVVAIRLADLMGLVVHQPGTPVRVDELGRLAAAARQAGIAEGIAVSSRINPHRLLEALESSPLPEREISRLAAVLGYPRLAELAVVSEPSLRRYAASERQAPDAVAQRLHFLALLIAILRGSFNEFGIRRWFERPRQALRGRTPSSALRGDWSPDEAGPQAVVQLAVELLV
;
A
#
# COMPACT_ATOMS: atom_id res chain seq x y z
N MET A 1 -15.60 -5.96 10.39
CA MET A 1 -14.17 -5.87 10.07
C MET A 1 -13.76 -4.42 10.20
N ALA A 2 -12.89 -4.10 11.16
CA ALA A 2 -12.37 -2.75 11.32
C ALA A 2 -11.33 -2.53 10.22
N GLY A 3 -11.62 -1.65 9.26
CA GLY A 3 -10.64 -1.21 8.26
C GLY A 3 -9.46 -0.53 8.96
N ILE A 4 -8.26 -0.77 8.44
CA ILE A 4 -7.02 -0.14 8.93
C ILE A 4 -7.21 1.37 8.89
N ARG A 5 -6.99 2.06 10.01
CA ARG A 5 -7.29 3.48 10.13
C ARG A 5 -6.03 4.31 9.88
N PHE A 6 -5.58 4.40 8.63
CA PHE A 6 -4.54 5.36 8.21
C PHE A 6 -5.00 6.84 8.24
N LYS A 7 -6.26 7.06 8.64
CA LYS A 7 -7.07 8.26 8.38
C LYS A 7 -6.32 9.57 8.56
N SER A 8 -5.66 9.80 9.69
CA SER A 8 -5.12 11.14 9.96
C SER A 8 -4.02 11.58 9.00
N THR A 9 -3.18 10.67 8.50
CA THR A 9 -2.01 11.05 7.69
C THR A 9 -2.37 11.22 6.22
N LEU A 10 -3.20 10.34 5.66
CA LEU A 10 -3.57 10.39 4.24
C LEU A 10 -4.72 11.37 3.96
N GLU A 11 -5.56 11.67 4.96
CA GLU A 11 -6.57 12.75 4.86
C GLU A 11 -5.92 14.14 4.72
N GLN A 12 -4.66 14.32 5.16
CA GLN A 12 -3.94 15.59 5.04
C GLN A 12 -3.32 15.83 3.67
N LEU A 13 -3.31 14.83 2.78
CA LEU A 13 -2.84 15.03 1.42
C LEU A 13 -3.68 16.07 0.70
N ASP A 14 -3.09 16.80 -0.24
CA ASP A 14 -3.91 17.52 -1.22
C ASP A 14 -4.54 16.52 -2.21
N THR A 15 -5.51 17.02 -2.99
CA THR A 15 -6.26 16.19 -3.95
C THR A 15 -5.36 15.53 -5.01
N ALA A 16 -4.29 16.19 -5.44
CA ALA A 16 -3.39 15.65 -6.46
C ALA A 16 -2.54 14.51 -5.90
N ARG A 17 -1.99 14.68 -4.70
CA ARG A 17 -1.23 13.64 -4.01
C ARG A 17 -2.11 12.44 -3.64
N ALA A 18 -3.34 12.67 -3.19
CA ALA A 18 -4.30 11.59 -2.95
C ALA A 18 -4.61 10.79 -4.22
N ALA A 19 -4.77 11.45 -5.38
CA ALA A 19 -4.96 10.78 -6.66
C ALA A 19 -3.76 9.92 -7.07
N VAL A 20 -2.55 10.45 -6.90
CA VAL A 20 -1.30 9.73 -7.21
C VAL A 20 -1.15 8.49 -6.32
N VAL A 21 -1.40 8.61 -5.01
CA VAL A 21 -1.32 7.47 -4.09
C VAL A 21 -2.41 6.45 -4.41
N ALA A 22 -3.64 6.87 -4.69
CA ALA A 22 -4.72 5.97 -5.07
C ALA A 22 -4.38 5.11 -6.31
N ILE A 23 -3.82 5.73 -7.36
CA ILE A 23 -3.45 5.02 -8.59
C ILE A 23 -2.31 4.03 -8.36
N ARG A 24 -1.29 4.42 -7.59
CA ARG A 24 -0.17 3.54 -7.28
C ARG A 24 -0.55 2.40 -6.34
N LEU A 25 -1.41 2.66 -5.37
CA LEU A 25 -1.95 1.63 -4.49
C LEU A 25 -2.78 0.64 -5.31
N ALA A 26 -3.64 1.12 -6.20
CA ALA A 26 -4.44 0.25 -7.06
C ALA A 26 -3.60 -0.61 -8.02
N ASP A 27 -2.45 -0.10 -8.51
CA ASP A 27 -1.49 -0.91 -9.26
C ASP A 27 -0.89 -2.04 -8.40
N LEU A 28 -0.52 -1.73 -7.16
CA LEU A 28 -0.04 -2.72 -6.19
C LEU A 28 -1.12 -3.73 -5.77
N MET A 29 -2.39 -3.33 -5.78
CA MET A 29 -3.54 -4.21 -5.60
C MET A 29 -3.90 -5.01 -6.87
N GLY A 30 -3.23 -4.76 -7.99
CA GLY A 30 -3.48 -5.41 -9.27
C GLY A 30 -4.84 -5.06 -9.89
N LEU A 31 -5.43 -3.92 -9.52
CA LEU A 31 -6.68 -3.42 -10.10
C LEU A 31 -6.44 -2.70 -11.44
N VAL A 32 -5.30 -2.02 -11.54
CA VAL A 32 -4.83 -1.35 -12.76
C VAL A 32 -3.39 -1.76 -13.03
N VAL A 33 -2.90 -1.41 -14.22
CA VAL A 33 -1.48 -1.53 -14.55
C VAL A 33 -0.95 -0.12 -14.76
N HIS A 34 -0.06 0.32 -13.88
CA HIS A 34 0.64 1.60 -14.01
C HIS A 34 2.15 1.34 -14.03
N GLN A 35 2.80 1.70 -15.13
CA GLN A 35 4.23 1.42 -15.27
C GLN A 35 5.05 2.31 -14.34
N PRO A 36 6.05 1.77 -13.62
CA PRO A 36 6.95 2.60 -12.83
C PRO A 36 7.61 3.69 -13.69
N GLY A 37 7.56 4.94 -13.20
CA GLY A 37 8.12 6.10 -13.89
C GLY A 37 7.19 6.78 -14.90
N THR A 38 6.00 6.23 -15.20
CA THR A 38 5.01 6.96 -16.01
C THR A 38 4.32 8.04 -15.19
N PRO A 39 4.10 9.25 -15.74
CA PRO A 39 3.31 10.28 -15.06
C PRO A 39 1.87 9.80 -14.85
N VAL A 40 1.35 10.02 -13.64
CA VAL A 40 -0.06 9.79 -13.32
C VAL A 40 -0.91 10.86 -14.00
N ARG A 41 -1.95 10.45 -14.75
CA ARG A 41 -2.83 11.37 -15.49
C ARG A 41 -4.24 11.41 -14.89
N VAL A 42 -4.94 12.54 -15.06
CA VAL A 42 -6.29 12.76 -14.49
C VAL A 42 -7.31 11.76 -15.04
N ASP A 43 -7.20 11.37 -16.31
CA ASP A 43 -8.09 10.39 -16.95
C ASP A 43 -7.92 8.97 -16.40
N GLU A 44 -6.81 8.67 -15.70
CA GLU A 44 -6.59 7.39 -15.02
C GLU A 44 -7.53 7.19 -13.83
N LEU A 45 -8.00 8.27 -13.19
CA LEU A 45 -8.91 8.17 -12.05
C LEU A 45 -10.26 7.57 -12.43
N GLY A 46 -10.77 7.88 -13.63
CA GLY A 46 -12.01 7.28 -14.14
C GLY A 46 -11.85 5.78 -14.40
N ARG A 47 -10.74 5.38 -15.02
CA ARG A 47 -10.41 3.96 -15.24
C ARG A 47 -10.22 3.20 -13.92
N LEU A 48 -9.54 3.82 -12.96
CA LEU A 48 -9.37 3.28 -11.63
C LEU A 48 -10.71 3.09 -10.91
N ALA A 49 -11.57 4.10 -10.88
CA ALA A 49 -12.87 3.99 -10.22
C ALA A 49 -13.72 2.86 -10.84
N ALA A 50 -13.67 2.69 -12.17
CA ALA A 50 -14.34 1.58 -12.85
C ALA A 50 -13.74 0.21 -12.47
N ALA A 51 -12.42 0.08 -12.39
CA ALA A 51 -11.74 -1.15 -12.00
C ALA A 51 -11.97 -1.52 -10.53
N ALA A 52 -11.93 -0.53 -9.62
CA ALA A 52 -12.26 -0.70 -8.21
C ALA A 52 -13.69 -1.25 -8.06
N ARG A 53 -14.66 -0.66 -8.78
CA ARG A 53 -16.05 -1.14 -8.81
C ARG A 53 -16.18 -2.57 -9.29
N GLN A 54 -15.47 -2.96 -10.36
CA GLN A 54 -15.48 -4.34 -10.85
C GLN A 54 -14.94 -5.34 -9.83
N ALA A 55 -14.09 -4.87 -8.91
CA ALA A 55 -13.60 -5.64 -7.77
C ALA A 55 -14.50 -5.56 -6.52
N GLY A 56 -15.68 -4.93 -6.61
CA GLY A 56 -16.59 -4.73 -5.47
C GLY A 56 -16.15 -3.64 -4.49
N ILE A 57 -15.20 -2.79 -4.88
CA ILE A 57 -14.66 -1.70 -4.07
C ILE A 57 -15.30 -0.38 -4.51
N ALA A 58 -15.60 0.51 -3.57
CA ALA A 58 -16.02 1.89 -3.85
C ALA A 58 -17.31 2.02 -4.70
N GLU A 59 -18.25 1.08 -4.59
CA GLU A 59 -19.49 1.05 -5.41
C GLU A 59 -20.27 2.38 -5.39
N GLY A 60 -20.35 3.03 -4.22
CA GLY A 60 -21.03 4.32 -4.05
C GLY A 60 -20.27 5.55 -4.59
N ILE A 61 -18.95 5.46 -4.77
CA ILE A 61 -18.11 6.57 -5.24
C ILE A 61 -18.15 6.65 -6.78
N ALA A 62 -18.33 5.52 -7.46
CA ALA A 62 -18.33 5.40 -8.91
C ALA A 62 -19.58 5.96 -9.61
N VAL A 63 -20.63 6.32 -8.87
CA VAL A 63 -21.88 6.91 -9.41
C VAL A 63 -21.78 8.44 -9.55
N SER A 64 -20.74 9.05 -8.99
CA SER A 64 -20.52 10.50 -9.09
C SER A 64 -19.98 10.92 -10.46
N SER A 65 -20.48 12.04 -10.99
CA SER A 65 -19.93 12.67 -12.20
C SER A 65 -18.50 13.21 -12.03
N ARG A 66 -18.05 13.36 -10.78
CA ARG A 66 -16.68 13.73 -10.42
C ARG A 66 -16.12 12.75 -9.39
N ILE A 67 -15.04 12.05 -9.74
CA ILE A 67 -14.35 11.15 -8.83
C ILE A 67 -13.61 11.99 -7.77
N ASN A 68 -13.88 11.72 -6.50
CA ASN A 68 -13.14 12.33 -5.38
C ASN A 68 -11.94 11.42 -5.03
N PRO A 69 -10.69 11.86 -5.24
CA PRO A 69 -9.51 11.04 -4.98
C PRO A 69 -9.35 10.59 -3.52
N HIS A 70 -9.73 11.42 -2.55
CA HIS A 70 -9.65 11.03 -1.14
C HIS A 70 -10.60 9.89 -0.80
N ARG A 71 -11.84 9.96 -1.30
CA ARG A 71 -12.82 8.90 -1.08
C ARG A 71 -12.43 7.60 -1.77
N LEU A 72 -11.87 7.71 -2.97
CA LEU A 72 -11.36 6.56 -3.70
C LEU A 72 -10.17 5.92 -2.96
N LEU A 73 -9.23 6.74 -2.48
CA LEU A 73 -8.10 6.27 -1.68
C LEU A 73 -8.56 5.60 -0.38
N GLU A 74 -9.47 6.22 0.39
CA GLU A 74 -10.07 5.66 1.62
C GLU A 74 -10.72 4.29 1.37
N ALA A 75 -11.40 4.13 0.23
CA ALA A 75 -12.04 2.87 -0.13
C ALA A 75 -11.01 1.78 -0.50
N LEU A 76 -9.92 2.15 -1.20
CA LEU A 76 -8.84 1.22 -1.52
C LEU A 76 -8.10 0.77 -0.25
N GLU A 77 -7.79 1.71 0.66
CA GLU A 77 -7.15 1.45 1.97
C GLU A 77 -7.93 0.46 2.83
N SER A 78 -9.25 0.44 2.68
CA SER A 78 -10.14 -0.41 3.47
C SER A 78 -10.39 -1.78 2.82
N SER A 79 -9.78 -2.05 1.65
CA SER A 79 -10.13 -3.18 0.78
C SER A 79 -8.91 -4.00 0.35
N PRO A 80 -8.24 -4.71 1.28
CA PRO A 80 -7.06 -5.51 0.96
C PRO A 80 -7.36 -6.61 -0.07
N LEU A 81 -6.39 -6.90 -0.95
CA LEU A 81 -6.47 -7.93 -1.99
C LEU A 81 -5.19 -8.80 -1.96
N PRO A 82 -4.98 -9.58 -0.89
CA PRO A 82 -3.68 -10.13 -0.53
C PRO A 82 -3.06 -11.00 -1.64
N GLU A 83 -3.85 -11.81 -2.35
CA GLU A 83 -3.34 -12.69 -3.41
C GLU A 83 -2.68 -11.88 -4.54
N ARG A 84 -3.30 -10.75 -4.90
CA ARG A 84 -2.80 -9.83 -5.95
C ARG A 84 -1.63 -9.00 -5.44
N GLU A 85 -1.74 -8.51 -4.21
CA GLU A 85 -0.74 -7.66 -3.57
C GLU A 85 0.58 -8.38 -3.36
N ILE A 86 0.57 -9.64 -2.93
CA ILE A 86 1.80 -10.42 -2.70
C ILE A 86 2.64 -10.46 -3.98
N SER A 87 2.03 -10.71 -5.13
CA SER A 87 2.75 -10.79 -6.40
C SER A 87 3.41 -9.45 -6.76
N ARG A 88 2.72 -8.33 -6.56
CA ARG A 88 3.23 -6.98 -6.84
C ARG A 88 4.31 -6.55 -5.84
N LEU A 89 4.12 -6.85 -4.57
CA LEU A 89 5.07 -6.56 -3.50
C LEU A 89 6.35 -7.39 -3.64
N ALA A 90 6.22 -8.69 -3.97
CA ALA A 90 7.34 -9.59 -4.16
C ALA A 90 8.21 -9.18 -5.37
N ALA A 91 7.64 -8.55 -6.40
CA ALA A 91 8.42 -7.98 -7.50
C ALA A 91 9.37 -6.86 -7.02
N VAL A 92 8.97 -6.09 -6.00
CA VAL A 92 9.78 -4.99 -5.44
C VAL A 92 10.74 -5.47 -4.37
N LEU A 93 10.27 -6.29 -3.42
CA LEU A 93 11.02 -6.66 -2.21
C LEU A 93 11.68 -8.04 -2.30
N GLY A 94 11.20 -8.91 -3.18
CA GLY A 94 11.47 -10.35 -3.13
C GLY A 94 10.63 -11.05 -2.05
N TYR A 95 10.36 -12.34 -2.27
CA TYR A 95 9.60 -13.18 -1.34
C TYR A 95 10.22 -13.29 0.07
N PRO A 96 11.53 -13.51 0.23
CA PRO A 96 12.12 -13.65 1.58
C PRO A 96 11.87 -12.41 2.44
N ARG A 97 12.14 -11.22 1.89
CA ARG A 97 11.99 -9.96 2.62
C ARG A 97 10.52 -9.62 2.87
N LEU A 98 9.65 -9.86 1.90
CA LEU A 98 8.21 -9.65 2.08
C LEU A 98 7.65 -10.54 3.19
N ALA A 99 8.09 -11.81 3.26
CA ALA A 99 7.67 -12.75 4.30
C ALA A 99 8.09 -12.28 5.69
N GLU A 100 9.34 -11.80 5.84
CA GLU A 100 9.83 -11.21 7.08
C GLU A 100 8.98 -10.01 7.53
N LEU A 101 8.70 -9.07 6.63
CA LEU A 101 7.92 -7.86 6.94
C LEU A 101 6.45 -8.19 7.23
N ALA A 102 5.87 -9.16 6.53
CA ALA A 102 4.49 -9.62 6.74
C ALA A 102 4.36 -10.61 7.92
N VAL A 103 5.47 -10.94 8.58
CA VAL A 103 5.52 -11.80 9.78
C VAL A 103 4.91 -13.18 9.49
N VAL A 104 5.37 -13.79 8.40
CA VAL A 104 4.89 -15.08 7.91
C VAL A 104 6.05 -15.86 7.27
N SER A 105 5.95 -17.18 7.21
CA SER A 105 6.95 -17.97 6.48
C SER A 105 6.83 -17.77 4.97
N GLU A 106 7.96 -17.72 4.26
CA GLU A 106 7.98 -17.60 2.80
C GLU A 106 7.15 -18.69 2.09
N PRO A 107 7.20 -19.97 2.48
CA PRO A 107 6.33 -20.98 1.86
C PRO A 107 4.84 -20.67 2.02
N SER A 108 4.40 -20.19 3.19
CA SER A 108 3.00 -19.81 3.39
C SER A 108 2.61 -18.61 2.54
N LEU A 109 3.50 -17.61 2.45
CA LEU A 109 3.29 -16.44 1.60
C LEU A 109 3.11 -16.82 0.13
N ARG A 110 3.91 -17.76 -0.39
CA ARG A 110 3.79 -18.28 -1.76
C ARG A 110 2.45 -18.99 -1.99
N ARG A 111 1.98 -19.76 -1.00
CA ARG A 111 0.66 -20.43 -1.07
C ARG A 111 -0.50 -19.44 -1.07
N TYR A 112 -0.38 -18.34 -0.33
CA TYR A 112 -1.34 -17.24 -0.37
C TYR A 112 -1.33 -16.56 -1.75
N ALA A 113 -0.16 -16.28 -2.31
CA ALA A 113 -0.05 -15.70 -3.66
C ALA A 113 -0.68 -16.59 -4.74
N ALA A 114 -0.53 -17.90 -4.62
CA ALA A 114 -1.10 -18.89 -5.53
C ALA A 114 -2.59 -19.18 -5.28
N SER A 115 -3.23 -18.51 -4.32
CA SER A 115 -4.62 -18.78 -3.89
C SER A 115 -4.86 -20.23 -3.42
N GLU A 116 -3.80 -20.96 -3.06
CA GLU A 116 -3.91 -22.32 -2.49
C GLU A 116 -4.38 -22.29 -1.03
N ARG A 117 -4.18 -21.16 -0.35
CA ARG A 117 -4.70 -20.86 0.98
C ARG A 117 -5.09 -19.40 1.06
N GLN A 118 -6.13 -19.11 1.81
CA GLN A 118 -6.46 -17.75 2.19
C GLN A 118 -5.44 -17.20 3.19
N ALA A 119 -4.99 -15.97 2.98
CA ALA A 119 -4.15 -15.27 3.94
C ALA A 119 -4.97 -14.95 5.22
N PRO A 120 -4.44 -15.21 6.42
CA PRO A 120 -5.07 -14.74 7.66
C PRO A 120 -5.20 -13.22 7.66
N ASP A 121 -6.25 -12.68 8.29
CA ASP A 121 -6.56 -11.24 8.31
C ASP A 121 -5.36 -10.39 8.74
N ALA A 122 -4.62 -10.80 9.77
CA ALA A 122 -3.43 -10.07 10.23
C ALA A 122 -2.34 -10.01 9.14
N VAL A 123 -2.16 -11.08 8.37
CA VAL A 123 -1.19 -11.10 7.26
C VAL A 123 -1.70 -10.23 6.10
N ALA A 124 -2.99 -10.33 5.75
CA ALA A 124 -3.60 -9.50 4.72
C ALA A 124 -3.47 -7.99 5.03
N GLN A 125 -3.70 -7.61 6.29
CA GLN A 125 -3.54 -6.23 6.75
C GLN A 125 -2.10 -5.74 6.65
N ARG A 126 -1.12 -6.57 7.02
CA ARG A 126 0.31 -6.23 6.90
C ARG A 126 0.75 -6.09 5.44
N LEU A 127 0.28 -6.98 4.56
CA LEU A 127 0.55 -6.91 3.12
C LEU A 127 -0.02 -5.63 2.52
N HIS A 128 -1.26 -5.31 2.85
CA HIS A 128 -1.91 -4.10 2.37
C HIS A 128 -1.23 -2.82 2.89
N PHE A 129 -0.81 -2.81 4.17
CA PHE A 129 0.02 -1.75 4.73
C PHE A 129 1.32 -1.55 3.93
N LEU A 130 2.00 -2.64 3.57
CA LEU A 130 3.23 -2.57 2.77
C LEU A 130 2.94 -2.08 1.34
N ALA A 131 1.79 -2.42 0.76
CA ALA A 131 1.34 -1.90 -0.54
C ALA A 131 1.15 -0.38 -0.49
N LEU A 132 0.44 0.13 0.51
CA LEU A 132 0.29 1.57 0.71
C LEU A 132 1.64 2.27 0.88
N LEU A 133 2.52 1.72 1.71
CA LEU A 133 3.85 2.29 1.96
C LEU A 133 4.67 2.36 0.67
N ILE A 134 4.67 1.31 -0.14
CA ILE A 134 5.36 1.30 -1.44
C ILE A 134 4.69 2.24 -2.45
N ALA A 135 3.36 2.38 -2.44
CA ALA A 135 2.63 3.32 -3.29
C ALA A 135 3.11 4.77 -3.06
N ILE A 136 3.28 5.14 -1.80
CA ILE A 136 3.80 6.44 -1.38
C ILE A 136 5.25 6.62 -1.86
N LEU A 137 6.12 5.64 -1.58
CA LEU A 137 7.56 5.73 -1.86
C LEU A 137 7.92 5.73 -3.36
N ARG A 138 7.09 5.13 -4.23
CA ARG A 138 7.30 5.10 -5.69
C ARG A 138 7.36 6.48 -6.35
N GLY A 139 6.96 7.55 -5.67
CA GLY A 139 7.10 8.93 -6.16
C GLY A 139 8.49 9.50 -6.00
N SER A 140 9.24 9.00 -5.02
CA SER A 140 10.53 9.58 -4.60
C SER A 140 11.69 8.62 -4.85
N PHE A 141 11.40 7.33 -5.07
CA PHE A 141 12.40 6.29 -5.25
C PHE A 141 12.02 5.29 -6.34
N ASN A 142 13.03 4.79 -7.05
CA ASN A 142 12.94 3.54 -7.79
C ASN A 142 12.98 2.33 -6.84
N GLU A 143 12.79 1.11 -7.36
CA GLU A 143 12.76 -0.10 -6.51
C GLU A 143 14.01 -0.30 -5.67
N PHE A 144 15.20 0.01 -6.22
CA PHE A 144 16.45 -0.05 -5.46
C PHE A 144 16.43 0.92 -4.27
N GLY A 145 15.97 2.15 -4.50
CA GLY A 145 15.80 3.17 -3.47
C GLY A 145 14.77 2.76 -2.42
N ILE A 146 13.65 2.14 -2.82
CA ILE A 146 12.63 1.61 -1.92
C ILE A 146 13.23 0.54 -1.02
N ARG A 147 13.89 -0.48 -1.59
CA ARG A 147 14.55 -1.55 -0.81
C ARG A 147 15.55 -0.97 0.20
N ARG A 148 16.36 0.01 -0.22
CA ARG A 148 17.32 0.66 0.67
C ARG A 148 16.63 1.53 1.73
N TRP A 149 15.52 2.16 1.41
CA TRP A 149 14.79 3.05 2.32
C TRP A 149 14.39 2.33 3.62
N PHE A 150 13.99 1.07 3.49
CA PHE A 150 13.62 0.18 4.60
C PHE A 150 14.77 -0.14 5.56
N GLU A 151 16.02 -0.09 5.08
CA GLU A 151 17.22 -0.41 5.87
C GLU A 151 17.94 0.81 6.44
N ARG A 152 17.52 2.03 6.07
CA ARG A 152 18.19 3.25 6.53
C ARG A 152 17.63 3.68 7.89
N PRO A 153 18.48 3.84 8.94
CA PRO A 153 18.09 4.44 10.20
C PRO A 153 17.44 5.81 10.03
N ARG A 154 16.42 6.10 10.84
CA ARG A 154 15.67 7.36 10.79
C ARG A 154 15.64 8.01 12.15
N GLN A 155 16.00 9.29 12.22
CA GLN A 155 15.91 10.05 13.47
C GLN A 155 14.46 10.10 14.00
N ALA A 156 13.48 10.26 13.11
CA ALA A 156 12.05 10.19 13.44
C ALA A 156 11.63 8.85 14.08
N LEU A 157 12.37 7.77 13.80
CA LEU A 157 12.17 6.44 14.40
C LEU A 157 13.19 6.18 15.53
N ARG A 158 13.75 7.23 16.14
CA ARG A 158 14.75 7.14 17.23
C ARG A 158 15.98 6.31 16.84
N GLY A 159 16.44 6.47 15.60
CA GLY A 159 17.59 5.75 15.05
C GLY A 159 17.29 4.33 14.56
N ARG A 160 16.03 3.86 14.67
CA ARG A 160 15.61 2.57 14.10
C ARG A 160 15.43 2.66 12.59
N THR A 161 15.53 1.51 11.92
CA THR A 161 15.17 1.38 10.51
C THR A 161 13.66 1.14 10.38
N PRO A 162 13.01 1.54 9.27
CA PRO A 162 11.60 1.19 9.02
C PRO A 162 11.33 -0.31 9.15
N SER A 163 12.21 -1.16 8.62
CA SER A 163 12.07 -2.61 8.76
C SER A 163 12.08 -3.06 10.21
N SER A 164 12.95 -2.48 11.05
CA SER A 164 12.97 -2.83 12.47
C SER A 164 11.72 -2.34 13.22
N ALA A 165 11.04 -1.29 12.73
CA ALA A 165 9.76 -0.82 13.26
C ALA A 165 8.59 -1.72 12.86
N LEU A 166 8.75 -2.52 11.79
CA LEU A 166 7.81 -3.51 11.27
C LEU A 166 8.29 -4.95 11.57
N ARG A 167 8.72 -5.21 12.81
CA ARG A 167 9.15 -6.55 13.27
C ARG A 167 8.27 -7.04 14.41
N GLY A 168 8.25 -8.37 14.59
CA GLY A 168 7.41 -9.01 15.60
C GLY A 168 5.95 -9.02 15.17
N ASP A 169 5.03 -9.27 16.10
CA ASP A 169 3.59 -9.37 15.81
C ASP A 169 2.91 -7.99 15.71
N TRP A 170 3.42 -7.12 14.84
CA TRP A 170 2.93 -5.75 14.70
C TRP A 170 1.59 -5.68 13.98
N SER A 171 0.80 -4.65 14.29
CA SER A 171 -0.45 -4.32 13.59
C SER A 171 -0.38 -2.92 12.96
N PRO A 172 -1.02 -2.68 11.80
CA PRO A 172 -0.98 -1.38 11.13
C PRO A 172 -1.33 -0.16 11.99
N ASP A 173 -2.22 -0.32 12.97
CA ASP A 173 -2.72 0.77 13.80
C ASP A 173 -1.78 1.13 14.97
N GLU A 174 -0.68 0.39 15.16
CA GLU A 174 0.31 0.69 16.19
C GLU A 174 1.16 1.93 15.86
N ALA A 175 1.65 2.59 16.91
CA ALA A 175 2.45 3.81 16.79
C ALA A 175 3.73 3.63 15.93
N GLY A 176 4.35 2.44 15.93
CA GLY A 176 5.53 2.16 15.13
C GLY A 176 5.25 2.20 13.63
N PRO A 177 4.36 1.32 13.12
CA PRO A 177 3.89 1.35 11.74
C PRO A 177 3.33 2.70 11.30
N GLN A 178 2.52 3.37 12.13
CA GLN A 178 1.99 4.70 11.80
C GLN A 178 3.10 5.75 11.62
N ALA A 179 4.14 5.73 12.47
CA ALA A 179 5.31 6.60 12.29
C ALA A 179 6.10 6.29 11.00
N VAL A 180 6.12 5.03 10.55
CA VAL A 180 6.74 4.65 9.27
C VAL A 180 5.97 5.23 8.08
N VAL A 181 4.64 5.20 8.11
CA VAL A 181 3.79 5.81 7.06
C VAL A 181 3.97 7.32 7.04
N GLN A 182 3.94 7.97 8.21
CA GLN A 182 4.14 9.41 8.33
C GLN A 182 5.47 9.83 7.68
N LEU A 183 6.56 9.12 7.97
CA LEU A 183 7.86 9.37 7.36
C LEU A 183 7.84 9.21 5.83
N ALA A 184 7.09 8.25 5.30
CA ALA A 184 6.98 8.07 3.86
C ALA A 184 6.18 9.22 3.21
N VAL A 185 5.10 9.67 3.85
CA VAL A 185 4.27 10.78 3.37
C VAL A 185 5.02 12.11 3.34
N GLU A 186 5.92 12.34 4.29
CA GLU A 186 6.84 13.50 4.27
C GLU A 186 7.73 13.56 3.03
N LEU A 187 7.87 12.45 2.29
CA LEU A 187 8.66 12.37 1.05
C LEU A 187 7.82 12.58 -0.21
N LEU A 188 6.49 12.69 -0.10
CA LEU A 188 5.62 13.06 -1.21
C LEU A 188 5.81 14.54 -1.51
N VAL A 189 6.58 14.81 -2.56
CA VAL A 189 6.76 16.15 -3.15
C VAL A 189 5.57 16.51 -4.02
#